data_AF-N9P785-F1
#
_entry.id   AF-N9P785-F1
#
_cell.length_a   1.000
_cell.length_b   1.000
_cell.length_c   1.000
_cell.angle_alpha   90.00
_cell.angle_beta   90.00
_cell.angle_gamma   90.00
#
_symmetry.space_group_name_H-M   'P 1'
#
loop_
_entity.id
_entity.type
_entity.pdbx_description
1 polymer ?
#
loop_
_entity_poly.entity_id
_entity_poly.type
_entity_poly.pdbx_seq_one_letter_code
_entity_poly.pdbx_strand_id
1 'polypeptide(L)' 'MATYKQIQEFLTEKHGRTFKSCWIADIKNQHGLTKRQAPNRYDPDNRVHPCPEEHKGKVEEALRHFEMI' A
#
# COMPACT_ATOMS: atom_id res chain seq x y z
N MET A 1 -8.82 10.79 3.41
CA MET A 1 -8.05 9.55 3.14
C MET A 1 -7.19 9.81 1.91
N ALA A 2 -5.87 9.70 2.02
CA ALA A 2 -4.99 9.94 0.87
C ALA A 2 -5.29 8.94 -0.26
N THR A 3 -5.36 9.47 -1.48
CA THR A 3 -5.58 8.66 -2.67
C THR A 3 -4.34 7.83 -2.98
N TYR A 4 -4.51 6.75 -3.75
CA TYR A 4 -3.37 5.95 -4.21
C TYR A 4 -2.34 6.80 -4.98
N LYS A 5 -2.82 7.80 -5.72
CA LYS A 5 -1.97 8.69 -6.51
C LYS A 5 -1.10 9.58 -5.61
N GLN A 6 -1.68 10.19 -4.58
CA GLN A 6 -0.94 11.01 -3.60
C GLN A 6 0.12 10.20 -2.85
N ILE A 7 -0.19 8.96 -2.47
CA ILE A 7 0.78 8.07 -1.82
C ILE A 7 1.91 7.70 -2.80
N GLN A 8 1.58 7.42 -4.07
CA GLN A 8 2.58 7.15 -5.10
C GLN A 8 3.48 8.36 -5.35
N GLU A 9 2.92 9.57 -5.42
CA GLU A 9 3.67 10.81 -5.60
C GLU A 9 4.64 11.04 -4.44
N PHE A 10 4.14 10.96 -3.20
CA PHE A 10 4.98 11.10 -1.99
C PHE A 10 6.13 10.09 -1.96
N LEU A 11 5.84 8.82 -2.27
CA LEU A 11 6.86 7.77 -2.32
C LEU A 11 7.86 7.96 -3.46
N THR A 12 7.40 8.49 -4.60
CA THR A 12 8.26 8.77 -5.75
C THR A 12 9.16 9.96 -5.47
N GLU A 13 8.65 11.03 -4.85
CA GLU A 13 9.46 12.18 -4.42
C GLU A 13 10.47 11.79 -3.35
N LYS A 14 10.07 10.99 -2.37
CA LYS A 14 10.93 10.63 -1.24
C LYS A 14 11.98 9.56 -1.57
N HIS A 15 11.63 8.58 -2.41
CA HIS A 15 12.50 7.44 -2.71
C HIS A 15 12.98 7.38 -4.16
N GLY A 16 12.57 8.30 -5.02
CA GLY A 16 12.96 8.33 -6.43
C GLY A 16 12.48 7.12 -7.23
N ARG A 17 11.45 6.39 -6.75
CA ARG A 17 10.95 5.17 -7.39
C ARG A 17 9.42 5.14 -7.38
N THR A 18 8.84 4.67 -8.49
CA THR A 18 7.40 4.49 -8.62
C THR A 18 6.95 3.20 -7.91
N PHE A 19 6.11 3.34 -6.88
CA PHE A 19 5.51 2.21 -6.19
C PHE A 19 4.26 1.72 -6.90
N LYS A 20 4.09 0.40 -6.99
CA LYS A 20 2.87 -0.18 -7.55
C LYS A 20 1.71 -0.02 -6.58
N SER A 21 0.52 0.26 -7.11
CA SER A 21 -0.72 0.37 -6.32
C SER A 21 -1.05 -0.92 -5.57
N CYS A 22 -0.66 -2.10 -6.09
CA CYS A 22 -0.85 -3.39 -5.42
C CYS A 22 -0.09 -3.50 -4.09
N TRP A 23 1.11 -2.88 -4.00
CA TRP A 23 1.91 -2.83 -2.78
C TRP A 23 1.28 -1.92 -1.73
N ILE A 24 0.80 -0.73 -2.14
CA ILE A 24 0.08 0.18 -1.24
C ILE A 24 -1.20 -0.47 -0.70
N ALA A 25 -1.93 -1.17 -1.57
CA ALA A 25 -3.11 -1.93 -1.17
C ALA A 25 -2.78 -3.11 -0.25
N ASP A 26 -1.59 -3.69 -0.35
CA ASP A 26 -1.11 -4.75 0.56
C ASP A 26 -0.91 -4.24 1.97
N ILE A 27 -0.18 -3.14 2.10
CA ILE A 27 0.08 -2.54 3.41
C ILE A 27 -1.21 -2.00 4.03
N LYS A 28 -2.04 -1.31 3.25
CA LYS A 28 -3.37 -0.90 3.73
C LYS A 28 -4.19 -2.09 4.26
N ASN A 29 -4.09 -3.27 3.65
CA ASN A 29 -4.78 -4.46 4.13
C ASN A 29 -4.16 -5.04 5.40
N GLN A 30 -2.83 -5.05 5.50
CA GLN A 30 -2.12 -5.49 6.71
C GLN A 30 -2.48 -4.62 7.92
N HIS A 31 -2.72 -3.32 7.72
CA HIS A 31 -3.20 -2.41 8.76
C HIS A 31 -4.74 -2.30 8.86
N GLY A 32 -5.51 -3.14 8.16
CA GLY A 32 -6.98 -3.14 8.27
C GLY A 32 -7.69 -1.94 7.62
N LEU A 33 -6.99 -1.13 6.82
CA LEU A 33 -7.53 0.05 6.12
C LEU A 33 -8.31 -0.29 4.84
N THR A 34 -8.20 -1.50 4.30
CA THR A 34 -9.01 -1.95 3.16
C THR A 34 -10.25 -2.69 3.63
N LYS A 35 -11.42 -2.04 3.50
CA LYS A 35 -12.74 -2.65 3.80
C LYS A 35 -13.34 -3.46 2.66
N ARG A 36 -12.80 -3.36 1.44
CA ARG A 36 -13.33 -4.05 0.25
C ARG A 36 -12.39 -5.16 -0.20
N GLN A 37 -12.88 -6.40 -0.19
CA GLN A 37 -12.28 -7.47 -0.98
C GLN A 37 -12.59 -7.26 -2.46
N ALA A 38 -11.62 -7.51 -3.33
CA ALA A 38 -11.88 -7.54 -4.76
C ALA A 38 -12.78 -8.75 -5.08
N PRO A 39 -13.81 -8.62 -5.92
CA PRO A 39 -14.77 -9.70 -6.21
C PRO A 39 -14.13 -10.91 -6.91
N ASN A 40 -12.99 -10.71 -7.54
CA ASN A 40 -12.18 -11.67 -8.27
C ASN A 40 -10.99 -12.19 -7.42
N ARG A 41 -11.07 -12.05 -6.10
CA ARG A 41 -10.09 -12.58 -5.15
C ARG A 41 -10.49 -14.02 -4.78
N TYR A 42 -9.70 -14.99 -5.24
CA TYR A 42 -9.91 -16.40 -4.94
C TYR A 42 -9.55 -16.73 -3.49
N ASP A 43 -8.42 -16.18 -3.01
CA ASP A 43 -7.94 -16.35 -1.64
C ASP A 43 -7.78 -14.98 -0.94
N PRO A 44 -8.47 -14.74 0.19
CA PRO A 44 -8.35 -13.50 0.94
C PRO A 44 -7.04 -13.38 1.73
N ASP A 45 -6.46 -14.53 2.11
CA ASP A 45 -5.27 -14.64 2.95
C ASP A 45 -3.98 -14.72 2.11
N ASN A 46 -4.05 -15.36 0.94
CA ASN A 46 -2.87 -15.64 0.13
C ASN A 46 -2.69 -14.59 -0.99
N ARG A 47 -1.82 -13.60 -0.75
CA ARG A 47 -1.44 -12.66 -1.81
C ARG A 47 -0.30 -13.23 -2.66
N VAL A 48 -0.58 -13.40 -3.95
CA VAL A 48 0.37 -13.88 -4.97
C VAL A 48 1.62 -12.99 -5.09
N HIS A 49 1.51 -11.70 -4.75
CA HIS A 49 2.64 -10.75 -4.75
C HIS A 49 2.67 -9.96 -3.43
N PRO A 50 3.29 -10.50 -2.37
CA PRO A 50 3.54 -9.72 -1.17
C PRO A 50 4.45 -8.53 -1.48
N CYS A 51 4.21 -7.39 -0.82
CA CYS A 51 5.11 -6.25 -0.91
C CYS A 51 6.46 -6.64 -0.28
N PRO A 52 7.62 -6.42 -0.95
CA PRO A 52 8.94 -6.63 -0.36
C PRO A 52 9.08 -5.82 0.93
N GLU A 53 9.71 -6.37 1.96
CA GLU A 53 9.87 -5.69 3.27
C GLU A 53 10.49 -4.30 3.14
N GLU A 54 11.45 -4.12 2.22
CA GLU A 54 12.08 -2.82 1.94
C GLU A 54 11.09 -1.76 1.41
N HIS A 55 10.00 -2.19 0.78
CA HIS A 55 8.95 -1.31 0.29
C HIS A 55 7.84 -1.12 1.32
N LYS A 56 7.65 -2.08 2.24
CA LYS A 56 6.69 -1.97 3.34
C LYS A 56 6.97 -0.76 4.21
N GLY A 57 8.19 -0.63 4.72
CA GLY A 57 8.56 0.50 5.60
C GLY A 57 8.37 1.86 4.94
N LYS A 58 8.64 1.96 3.63
CA LYS A 58 8.44 3.17 2.83
C LYS A 58 6.96 3.53 2.73
N VAL A 59 6.12 2.55 2.40
CA VAL A 59 4.66 2.73 2.30
C VAL A 59 4.04 3.02 3.67
N GLU A 60 4.48 2.37 4.74
CA GLU A 60 4.05 2.66 6.12
C GLU A 60 4.37 4.10 6.51
N GLU A 61 5.57 4.57 6.19
CA GLU A 61 5.96 5.95 6.46
C GLU A 61 5.08 6.95 5.71
N ALA A 62 4.76 6.66 4.44
CA ALA A 62 3.79 7.46 3.69
C ALA A 62 2.39 7.41 4.34
N LEU A 63 1.93 6.23 4.76
CA LEU A 63 0.62 6.09 5.44
C LEU A 63 0.58 6.86 6.77
N ARG A 64 1.66 6.86 7.56
CA ARG A 64 1.80 7.68 8.77
C ARG A 64 1.80 9.17 8.45
N HIS A 65 2.50 9.57 7.39
CA HIS A 65 2.53 10.97 6.96
C HIS A 65 1.13 11.49 6.57
N PHE A 66 0.30 10.63 5.99
CA PHE A 66 -1.09 10.92 5.65
C PHE A 66 -2.10 10.60 6.78
N GLU A 67 -1.62 10.31 8.00
CA GLU A 67 -2.43 9.98 9.19
C GLU A 67 -3.45 8.86 8.93
N MET A 68 -3.06 7.87 8.12
CA MET A 68 -3.90 6.73 7.79
C MET A 68 -3.72 5.57 8.75
N ILE A 69 -2.56 5.46 9.41
CA ILE A 69 -2.21 4.45 10.43
C ILE A 69 -1.59 5.13 11.65
#